data_AF-A0A961CUR3-F1
#
_entry.id   AF-A0A961CUR3-F1
#
_cell.length_a   1.000
_cell.length_b   1.000
_cell.length_c   1.000
_cell.angle_alpha   90.00
_cell.angle_beta   90.00
_cell.angle_gamma   90.00
#
_symmetry.space_group_name_H-M   'P 1'
#
loop_
_entity.id
_entity.type
_entity.pdbx_description
1 polymer ?
#
loop_
_entity_poly.entity_id
_entity_poly.type
_entity_poly.pdbx_seq_one_letter_code
_entity_poly.pdbx_strand_id
1 'polypeptide(L)'
;GTAGSGVYSATKAAVAVMSDSLRKETQGRIKVTVVRPTGVLGTGLGSGVINPEAVTGITGAKAPAYMERVMAALTGELGGAAVDVDSPEFWAIEPETVAAEVIHAIDQPWGVVISDVTVRATGEDYVV
;
A
#
# COMPACT_ATOMS: atom_id res chain seq x y z
N GLY A 1 12.42 9.80 3.05
CA GLY A 1 12.12 9.52 1.64
C GLY A 1 13.06 8.44 1.17
N THR A 2 12.59 7.53 0.33
CA THR A 2 13.38 6.37 -0.11
C THR A 2 13.85 6.58 -1.55
N ALA A 3 15.07 6.10 -1.86
CA ALA A 3 15.56 6.10 -3.23
C ALA A 3 14.53 5.40 -4.14
N GLY A 4 14.34 5.89 -5.37
CA GLY A 4 13.30 5.38 -6.27
C GLY A 4 11.87 5.89 -6.00
N SER A 5 11.59 6.49 -4.84
CA SER A 5 10.26 7.04 -4.52
C SER A 5 10.29 8.41 -3.86
N GLY A 6 11.37 9.19 -3.99
CA GLY A 6 11.52 10.48 -3.29
C GLY A 6 10.34 11.45 -3.48
N VAL A 7 10.03 11.81 -4.73
CA VAL A 7 8.90 12.71 -5.05
C VAL A 7 7.56 12.06 -4.75
N TYR A 8 7.40 10.77 -5.08
CA TYR A 8 6.19 10.01 -4.75
C TYR A 8 5.90 10.06 -3.23
N SER A 9 6.89 9.74 -2.40
CA SER A 9 6.82 9.79 -0.94
C SER A 9 6.48 11.19 -0.44
N ALA A 10 7.07 12.23 -1.04
CA ALA A 10 6.77 13.62 -0.68
C ALA A 10 5.29 13.96 -0.96
N THR A 11 4.77 13.58 -2.12
CA THR A 11 3.35 13.81 -2.45
C THR A 11 2.41 13.03 -1.53
N LYS A 12 2.75 11.81 -1.14
CA LYS A 12 1.94 11.02 -0.19
C LYS A 12 2.00 11.57 1.23
N ALA A 13 3.16 12.07 1.67
CA ALA A 13 3.27 12.79 2.94
C ALA A 13 2.43 14.07 2.94
N ALA A 14 2.42 14.81 1.82
CA ALA A 14 1.58 16.00 1.67
C ALA A 14 0.09 15.66 1.76
N VAL A 15 -0.36 14.56 1.14
CA VAL A 15 -1.75 14.07 1.28
C VAL A 15 -2.13 13.84 2.75
N ALA A 16 -1.24 13.25 3.56
CA ALA A 16 -1.51 13.05 4.98
C ALA A 16 -1.70 14.37 5.73
N VAL A 17 -0.82 15.36 5.48
CA VAL A 17 -0.92 16.69 6.08
C VAL A 17 -2.21 17.41 5.67
N MET A 18 -2.54 17.39 4.37
CA MET A 18 -3.77 17.98 3.85
C MET A 18 -5.02 17.34 4.46
N SER A 19 -5.01 16.02 4.59
CA SER A 19 -6.16 15.27 5.14
C SER A 19 -6.37 15.57 6.64
N ASP A 20 -5.30 15.70 7.42
CA ASP A 20 -5.42 16.08 8.84
C ASP A 20 -5.92 17.52 9.01
N SER A 21 -5.50 18.44 8.14
CA SER A 21 -6.04 19.81 8.14
C SER A 21 -7.53 19.82 7.81
N LEU A 22 -7.93 19.12 6.75
CA LEU A 22 -9.33 19.00 6.34
C LEU A 22 -10.20 18.43 7.47
N ARG A 23 -9.75 17.36 8.13
CA ARG A 23 -10.45 16.74 9.27
C ARG A 23 -10.73 17.73 10.41
N LYS A 24 -9.80 18.66 10.69
CA LYS A 24 -9.96 19.70 11.72
C LYS A 24 -10.93 20.78 11.27
N GLU A 25 -10.84 21.20 10.01
CA GLU A 25 -11.71 22.23 9.44
C GLU A 25 -13.16 21.76 9.29
N THR A 26 -13.39 20.45 9.16
CA THR A 26 -14.71 19.85 8.95
C THR A 26 -15.27 19.10 10.17
N GLN A 27 -14.78 19.40 11.38
CA GLN A 27 -15.17 18.73 12.61
C GLN A 27 -16.70 18.64 12.78
N GLY A 28 -17.20 17.43 13.04
CA GLY A 28 -18.63 17.15 13.23
C GLY A 28 -19.48 17.21 11.96
N ARG A 29 -18.86 17.35 10.77
CA ARG A 29 -19.57 17.46 9.49
C ARG A 29 -19.16 16.40 8.47
N ILE A 30 -17.85 16.18 8.29
CA ILE A 30 -17.31 15.28 7.27
C ILE A 30 -16.32 14.31 7.93
N LYS A 31 -16.46 13.01 7.66
CA LYS A 31 -15.46 11.99 8.00
C LYS A 31 -14.31 12.06 7.00
N VAL A 32 -13.08 12.09 7.51
CA VAL A 32 -11.86 12.11 6.69
C VAL A 32 -10.98 10.93 7.12
N THR A 33 -10.65 10.07 6.16
CA THR A 33 -9.85 8.85 6.36
C THR A 33 -8.73 8.82 5.34
N VAL A 34 -7.50 8.56 5.81
CA VAL A 34 -6.35 8.27 4.94
C VAL A 34 -6.11 6.77 4.94
N VAL A 35 -6.21 6.14 3.78
CA VAL A 35 -5.89 4.72 3.57
C VAL A 35 -4.53 4.62 2.87
N ARG A 36 -3.57 3.94 3.50
CA ARG A 36 -2.20 3.77 2.98
C ARG A 36 -1.89 2.30 2.74
N PRO A 37 -2.20 1.77 1.54
CA PRO A 37 -1.67 0.49 1.14
C PRO A 37 -0.18 0.60 0.79
N THR A 38 0.52 -0.52 0.86
CA THR A 38 1.86 -0.67 0.26
C THR A 38 1.75 -0.94 -1.24
N GLY A 39 2.71 -1.65 -1.84
CA GLY A 39 2.59 -2.04 -3.23
C GLY A 39 1.47 -3.05 -3.41
N VAL A 40 0.48 -2.68 -4.22
CA VAL A 40 -0.65 -3.54 -4.61
C VAL A 40 -0.44 -3.96 -6.05
N LEU A 41 -0.08 -5.23 -6.24
CA LEU A 41 0.01 -5.81 -7.57
C LEU A 41 -1.38 -5.86 -8.21
N GLY A 42 -1.45 -5.91 -9.55
CA GLY A 42 -2.73 -5.95 -10.27
C GLY A 42 -3.46 -4.62 -10.46
N THR A 43 -3.00 -3.52 -9.84
CA THR A 43 -3.60 -2.17 -10.03
C THR A 43 -3.13 -1.44 -11.29
N GLY A 44 -2.14 -1.99 -12.00
CA GLY A 44 -1.50 -1.32 -13.14
C GLY A 44 -0.57 -0.16 -12.75
N LEU A 45 -0.48 0.25 -11.48
CA LEU A 45 0.34 1.38 -11.02
C LEU A 45 1.81 1.27 -11.46
N GLY A 46 2.37 0.06 -11.39
CA GLY A 46 3.75 -0.20 -11.80
C GLY A 46 4.04 0.11 -13.28
N SER A 47 3.02 0.05 -14.15
CA SER A 47 3.20 0.35 -15.59
C SER A 47 3.54 1.82 -15.87
N GLY A 48 3.24 2.72 -14.93
CA GLY A 48 3.59 4.14 -15.03
C GLY A 48 5.02 4.45 -14.60
N VAL A 49 5.77 3.47 -14.10
CA VAL A 49 7.15 3.66 -13.64
C VAL A 49 8.10 3.61 -14.85
N ILE A 50 8.66 4.77 -15.21
CA ILE A 50 9.59 4.89 -16.34
C ILE A 50 11.01 4.44 -15.99
N ASN A 51 11.47 4.72 -14.76
CA ASN A 51 12.79 4.31 -14.30
C ASN A 51 12.71 2.94 -13.60
N PRO A 52 13.16 1.83 -14.23
CA PRO A 52 13.11 0.51 -13.60
C PRO A 52 13.98 0.40 -12.34
N GLU A 53 15.06 1.20 -12.22
CA GLU A 53 15.91 1.21 -11.02
C GLU A 53 15.19 1.77 -9.78
N ALA A 54 14.04 2.44 -9.97
CA ALA A 54 13.22 2.89 -8.87
C ALA A 54 12.76 1.71 -7.98
N VAL A 55 12.54 0.54 -8.57
CA VAL A 55 12.16 -0.69 -7.85
C VAL A 55 13.26 -1.08 -6.86
N THR A 56 14.53 -1.12 -7.32
CA THR A 56 15.69 -1.41 -6.47
C THR A 56 15.76 -0.47 -5.27
N GLY A 57 15.44 0.81 -5.48
CA GLY A 57 15.41 1.79 -4.40
C GLY A 57 14.35 1.51 -3.32
N ILE A 58 13.12 1.13 -3.73
CA ILE A 58 12.01 0.91 -2.80
C ILE A 58 12.01 -0.48 -2.15
N THR A 59 12.78 -1.44 -2.66
CA THR A 59 12.97 -2.78 -2.06
C THR A 59 14.33 -2.95 -1.39
N GLY A 60 15.29 -2.07 -1.67
CA GLY A 60 16.63 -2.10 -1.09
C GLY A 60 17.31 -3.46 -1.27
N ALA A 61 17.86 -4.01 -0.18
CA ALA A 61 18.54 -5.31 -0.17
C ALA A 61 17.63 -6.49 -0.57
N LYS A 62 16.30 -6.32 -0.53
CA LYS A 62 15.32 -7.34 -0.92
C LYS A 62 15.00 -7.34 -2.42
N ALA A 63 15.62 -6.46 -3.22
CA ALA A 63 15.37 -6.39 -4.66
C ALA A 63 15.46 -7.74 -5.39
N PRO A 64 16.45 -8.62 -5.11
CA PRO A 64 16.50 -9.94 -5.76
C PRO A 64 15.28 -10.81 -5.42
N ALA A 65 14.89 -10.87 -4.14
CA ALA A 65 13.74 -11.64 -3.68
C ALA A 65 12.41 -11.09 -4.24
N TYR A 66 12.29 -9.76 -4.31
CA TYR A 66 11.14 -9.11 -4.93
C TYR A 66 11.00 -9.50 -6.41
N MET A 67 12.11 -9.45 -7.17
CA MET A 67 12.09 -9.81 -8.59
C MET A 67 11.75 -11.29 -8.80
N GLU A 68 12.31 -12.18 -7.98
CA GLU A 68 11.97 -13.61 -8.01
C GLU A 68 10.47 -13.85 -7.77
N ARG A 69 9.90 -13.22 -6.74
CA ARG A 69 8.47 -13.36 -6.42
C ARG A 69 7.55 -12.73 -7.45
N VAL A 70 7.92 -11.58 -8.03
CA VAL A 70 7.19 -10.98 -9.14
C VAL A 70 7.20 -11.90 -10.36
N MET A 71 8.36 -12.48 -10.69
CA MET A 71 8.44 -13.43 -11.80
C MET A 71 7.56 -14.66 -11.54
N ALA A 72 7.65 -15.26 -10.34
CA ALA A 72 6.80 -16.38 -9.94
C ALA A 72 5.30 -16.02 -10.00
N ALA A 73 4.92 -14.80 -9.61
CA ALA A 73 3.53 -14.35 -9.71
C ALA A 73 3.06 -14.21 -11.17
N LEU A 74 3.92 -13.67 -12.05
CA LEU A 74 3.62 -13.51 -13.48
C LEU A 74 3.54 -14.85 -14.22
N THR A 75 4.32 -15.85 -13.81
CA THR A 75 4.31 -17.20 -14.41
C THR A 75 3.25 -18.12 -13.80
N GLY A 76 2.57 -17.70 -12.72
CA GLY A 76 1.62 -18.51 -11.97
C GLY A 76 2.27 -19.58 -11.09
N GLU A 77 3.57 -19.46 -10.82
CA GLU A 77 4.36 -20.36 -9.98
C GLU A 77 4.39 -19.92 -8.51
N LEU A 78 3.95 -18.69 -8.19
CA LEU A 78 3.82 -18.22 -6.81
C LEU A 78 2.72 -19.04 -6.10
N GLY A 79 3.07 -19.69 -5.00
CA GLY A 79 2.14 -20.55 -4.26
C GLY A 79 2.55 -20.79 -2.81
N GLY A 80 1.85 -21.71 -2.16
CA GLY A 80 2.09 -22.06 -0.75
C GLY A 80 1.82 -20.89 0.20
N ALA A 81 2.67 -20.77 1.22
CA ALA A 81 2.54 -19.80 2.29
C ALA A 81 2.60 -18.32 1.84
N ALA A 82 3.12 -18.03 0.64
CA ALA A 82 3.22 -16.68 0.11
C ALA A 82 1.91 -16.11 -0.45
N VAL A 83 0.94 -16.99 -0.78
CA VAL A 83 -0.40 -16.62 -1.26
C VAL A 83 -1.51 -16.94 -0.25
N ASP A 84 -1.14 -17.55 0.87
CA ASP A 84 -2.06 -17.83 1.97
C ASP A 84 -2.14 -16.61 2.89
N VAL A 85 -3.31 -15.95 2.95
CA VAL A 85 -3.51 -14.74 3.77
C VAL A 85 -3.38 -15.00 5.28
N ASP A 86 -3.59 -16.24 5.71
CA ASP A 86 -3.45 -16.63 7.12
C ASP A 86 -2.00 -16.96 7.50
N SER A 87 -1.06 -16.88 6.54
CA SER A 87 0.36 -17.09 6.74
C SER A 87 1.12 -15.76 6.94
N PRO A 88 2.10 -15.70 7.87
CA PRO A 88 2.99 -14.53 8.00
C PRO A 88 3.89 -14.33 6.78
N GLU A 89 4.00 -15.32 5.89
CA GLU A 89 4.75 -15.21 4.63
C GLU A 89 3.93 -14.55 3.51
N PHE A 90 2.65 -14.27 3.73
CA PHE A 90 1.76 -13.64 2.75
C PHE A 90 2.41 -12.39 2.15
N TRP A 91 2.62 -12.40 0.83
CA TRP A 91 3.59 -11.51 0.20
C TRP A 91 2.98 -10.25 -0.44
N ALA A 92 1.80 -10.35 -1.04
CA ALA A 92 1.22 -9.26 -1.81
C ALA A 92 -0.28 -9.14 -1.52
N ILE A 93 -0.70 -7.96 -1.07
CA ILE A 93 -2.11 -7.63 -0.92
C ILE A 93 -2.77 -7.48 -2.29
N GLU A 94 -4.00 -7.98 -2.38
CA GLU A 94 -4.86 -7.84 -3.56
C GLU A 94 -5.64 -6.51 -3.50
N PRO A 95 -6.04 -5.94 -4.66
CA PRO A 95 -6.87 -4.73 -4.71
C PRO A 95 -8.13 -4.81 -3.82
N GLU A 96 -8.74 -5.99 -3.75
CA GLU A 96 -9.92 -6.31 -2.95
C GLU A 96 -9.66 -6.14 -1.45
N THR A 97 -8.44 -6.45 -0.99
CA THR A 97 -8.05 -6.23 0.42
C THR A 97 -8.08 -4.75 0.76
N VAL A 98 -7.55 -3.89 -0.11
CA VAL A 98 -7.58 -2.44 0.10
C VAL A 98 -9.00 -1.89 0.02
N ALA A 99 -9.82 -2.41 -0.91
CA ALA A 99 -11.22 -2.02 -1.03
C ALA A 99 -12.01 -2.37 0.25
N ALA A 100 -11.78 -3.55 0.83
CA ALA A 100 -12.42 -3.96 2.09
C ALA A 100 -12.11 -2.99 3.23
N GLU A 101 -10.86 -2.52 3.35
CA GLU A 101 -10.47 -1.55 4.38
C GLU A 101 -11.08 -0.16 4.14
N VAL A 102 -11.26 0.26 2.88
CA VAL A 102 -11.98 1.49 2.54
C VAL A 102 -13.45 1.38 2.97
N ILE A 103 -14.12 0.26 2.66
CA ILE A 103 -15.50 0.02 3.08
C ILE A 103 -15.60 -0.03 4.60
N HIS A 104 -14.67 -0.72 5.27
CA HIS A 104 -14.63 -0.78 6.73
C HIS A 104 -14.56 0.60 7.38
N ALA A 105 -13.76 1.52 6.83
CA ALA A 105 -13.70 2.90 7.32
C ALA A 105 -14.99 3.69 7.06
N ILE A 106 -15.63 3.46 5.90
CA ILE A 106 -16.91 4.09 5.54
C ILE A 106 -18.03 3.62 6.46
N ASP A 107 -18.08 2.33 6.79
CA ASP A 107 -19.15 1.68 7.56
C ASP A 107 -19.16 2.06 9.05
N GLN A 108 -18.13 2.78 9.52
CA GLN A 108 -18.13 3.31 10.89
C GLN A 108 -19.31 4.26 11.12
N PRO A 109 -19.94 4.24 12.32
CA PRO A 109 -21.02 5.17 12.67
C PRO A 109 -20.64 6.63 12.41
N TRP A 110 -21.60 7.51 12.12
CA TRP A 110 -21.33 8.92 11.81
C TRP A 110 -20.49 9.68 12.86
N GLY A 111 -20.60 9.29 14.13
CA GLY A 111 -19.81 9.87 15.23
C GLY A 111 -18.41 9.26 15.42
N VAL A 112 -18.03 8.28 14.61
CA VAL A 112 -16.76 7.55 14.70
C VAL A 112 -16.02 7.66 13.37
N VAL A 113 -14.73 7.97 13.45
CA VAL A 113 -13.86 8.01 12.27
C VAL A 113 -12.60 7.20 12.53
N ILE A 114 -12.33 6.24 11.65
CA ILE A 114 -10.97 5.71 11.48
C ILE A 114 -10.24 6.75 10.64
N SER A 115 -9.44 7.61 11.29
CA SER A 115 -8.75 8.70 10.58
C SER A 115 -7.66 8.20 9.65
N ASP A 116 -7.14 7.00 9.93
CA ASP A 116 -5.90 6.53 9.38
C ASP A 116 -5.82 5.00 9.44
N VAL A 117 -5.50 4.36 8.31
CA VAL A 117 -5.20 2.92 8.25
C VAL A 117 -4.05 2.67 7.29
N THR A 118 -3.11 1.80 7.69
CA THR A 118 -2.02 1.33 6.85
C THR A 118 -2.20 -0.16 6.60
N VAL A 119 -2.22 -0.55 5.33
CA VAL A 119 -2.49 -1.92 4.88
C VAL A 119 -1.22 -2.45 4.23
N ARG A 120 -0.65 -3.53 4.77
CA ARG A 120 0.61 -4.12 4.28
C ARG A 120 0.47 -5.63 4.26
N ALA A 121 1.09 -6.29 3.28
CA ALA A 121 1.31 -7.73 3.38
C ALA A 121 2.47 -7.99 4.35
N THR A 122 2.34 -8.97 5.23
CA THR A 122 3.35 -9.23 6.27
C THR A 122 4.71 -9.65 5.69
N GLY A 123 4.69 -10.40 4.59
CA GLY A 123 5.86 -10.94 3.90
C GLY A 123 6.44 -10.04 2.80
N GLU A 124 5.95 -8.82 2.61
CA GLU A 124 6.36 -7.96 1.48
C GLU A 124 7.85 -7.54 1.50
N ASP A 125 8.35 -7.17 0.34
CA ASP A 125 9.76 -6.81 0.13
C ASP A 125 10.03 -5.30 0.13
N TYR A 126 8.99 -4.49 0.30
CA TYR A 126 9.10 -3.03 0.35
C TYR A 126 9.79 -2.56 1.64
N VAL A 127 10.67 -1.54 1.51
CA VAL A 127 11.35 -0.88 2.64
C VAL A 127 10.89 0.58 2.82
N VAL A 128 9.71 0.89 2.29
CA VAL A 128 9.07 2.23 2.28
C VAL A 128 7.91 2.35 3.25
#